data_AF-A0A0S8K997-F1
#
_entry.id   AF-A0A0S8K997-F1
#
_cell.length_a   1.000
_cell.length_b   1.000
_cell.length_c   1.000
_cell.angle_alpha   90.00
_cell.angle_beta   90.00
_cell.angle_gamma   90.00
#
_symmetry.space_group_name_H-M   'P 1'
#
loop_
_entity.id
_entity.type
_entity.pdbx_description
1 polymer ?
#
loop_
_entity_poly.entity_id
_entity_poly.type
_entity_poly.pdbx_seq_one_letter_code
_entity_poly.pdbx_strand_id
1 'polypeptide(L)'
;MVSDEALAELLLSSGYSPLVLRSAGQLKYQRLSPWEVGKSIFSVEPRGDPFVMSSNSLLPFGTRSAIFDSDGLAGRRTLIIKNGVLSSFWATQRYAEYLAIPATGTFGNMEIAAGSSPFDQLFDGHGTVYHIVAFSAMSPDPITGDFVGEIRLGYEVQKGQRRPIRGGSISGNLFTVLADAQFSEETVFLGDYLGPRGMIFPQITVAGE
;
A
#
# COMPACT_ATOMS: atom_id res chain seq x y z
N MET A 1 -7.23 -2.86 12.21
CA MET A 1 -6.45 -1.62 12.10
C MET A 1 -4.99 -1.98 12.01
N VAL A 2 -4.24 -1.42 11.05
CA VAL A 2 -2.78 -1.51 10.97
C VAL A 2 -2.23 -0.09 10.87
N SER A 3 -1.19 0.26 11.63
CA SER A 3 -0.66 1.63 11.65
C SER A 3 0.86 1.70 11.55
N ASP A 4 1.34 2.89 11.22
CA ASP A 4 2.73 3.31 11.24
C ASP A 4 3.63 2.33 10.45
N GLU A 5 4.71 1.83 11.04
CA GLU A 5 5.65 0.92 10.38
C GLU A 5 5.00 -0.38 9.91
N ALA A 6 4.04 -0.93 10.67
CA ALA A 6 3.34 -2.15 10.26
C ALA A 6 2.51 -1.92 8.99
N LEU A 7 1.92 -0.74 8.83
CA LEU A 7 1.17 -0.40 7.62
C LEU A 7 2.12 -0.25 6.42
N ALA A 8 3.23 0.44 6.61
CA ALA A 8 4.27 0.55 5.59
C ALA A 8 4.79 -0.84 5.17
N GLU A 9 5.03 -1.74 6.13
CA GLU A 9 5.49 -3.11 5.87
C GLU A 9 4.47 -3.92 5.05
N LEU A 10 3.18 -3.84 5.38
CA LEU A 10 2.09 -4.48 4.63
C LEU A 10 2.01 -3.97 3.18
N LEU A 11 2.24 -2.67 2.94
CA LEU A 11 2.10 -2.07 1.61
C LEU A 11 3.37 -2.17 0.77
N LEU A 12 4.56 -2.07 1.38
CA LEU A 12 5.85 -2.03 0.70
C LEU A 12 6.56 -3.38 0.62
N SER A 13 6.34 -4.28 1.57
CA SER A 13 6.92 -5.63 1.61
C SER A 13 8.44 -5.66 1.35
N SER A 14 9.22 -4.80 2.02
CA SER A 14 10.68 -4.71 1.87
C SER A 14 11.19 -4.68 0.41
N GLY A 15 10.43 -4.05 -0.50
CA GLY A 15 10.78 -3.94 -1.92
C GLY A 15 10.02 -4.89 -2.87
N TYR A 16 9.21 -5.82 -2.34
CA TYR A 16 8.36 -6.72 -3.13
C TYR A 16 6.87 -6.34 -3.07
N SER A 17 6.57 -5.05 -2.93
CA SER A 17 5.20 -4.54 -2.90
C SER A 17 4.36 -5.01 -4.10
N PRO A 18 3.20 -5.65 -3.87
CA PRO A 18 2.27 -6.00 -4.95
C PRO A 18 1.77 -4.75 -5.70
N LEU A 19 1.60 -3.62 -5.00
CA LEU A 19 1.18 -2.35 -5.61
C LEU A 19 2.24 -1.80 -6.56
N VAL A 20 3.51 -1.82 -6.15
CA VAL A 20 4.63 -1.34 -6.98
C VAL A 20 4.86 -2.28 -8.16
N LEU A 21 4.90 -3.59 -7.92
CA LEU A 21 5.21 -4.55 -8.97
C LEU A 21 4.10 -4.67 -10.01
N ARG A 22 2.82 -4.73 -9.61
CA ARG A 22 1.72 -4.78 -10.59
C ARG A 22 1.55 -3.47 -11.37
N SER A 23 2.03 -2.33 -10.86
CA SER A 23 2.08 -1.07 -11.60
C SER A 23 3.36 -0.85 -12.42
N ALA A 24 4.25 -1.84 -12.49
CA ALA A 24 5.48 -1.74 -13.28
C ALA A 24 5.24 -2.06 -14.77
N GLY A 25 5.76 -1.20 -15.66
CA GLY A 25 5.81 -1.46 -17.10
C GLY A 25 6.56 -2.75 -17.44
N GLN A 26 7.57 -3.13 -16.64
CA GLN A 26 8.25 -4.41 -16.76
C GLN A 26 7.28 -5.60 -16.64
N LEU A 27 6.52 -5.67 -15.55
CA LEU A 27 5.59 -6.77 -15.31
C LEU A 27 4.43 -6.77 -16.30
N LYS A 28 4.04 -5.59 -16.80
CA LYS A 28 3.10 -5.48 -17.91
C LYS A 28 3.63 -6.13 -19.19
N TYR A 29 4.84 -5.79 -19.60
CA TYR A 29 5.50 -6.37 -20.78
C TYR A 29 5.67 -7.88 -20.66
N GLN A 30 6.08 -8.35 -19.47
CA GLN A 30 6.26 -9.78 -19.17
C GLN A 30 4.94 -10.54 -19.02
N ARG A 31 3.78 -9.87 -19.11
CA ARG A 31 2.44 -10.45 -18.93
C ARG A 31 2.22 -11.07 -17.54
N LEU A 32 2.85 -10.49 -16.53
CA LEU A 32 2.70 -10.87 -15.12
C LEU A 32 1.74 -9.94 -14.37
N SER A 33 1.60 -8.69 -14.80
CA SER A 33 0.59 -7.78 -14.23
C SER A 33 -0.77 -7.98 -14.92
N PRO A 34 -1.85 -8.24 -14.16
CA PRO A 34 -3.20 -8.29 -14.71
C PRO A 34 -3.83 -6.91 -14.91
N TRP A 35 -3.14 -5.83 -14.50
CA TRP A 35 -3.73 -4.49 -14.53
C TRP A 35 -3.73 -3.87 -15.93
N GLU A 36 -4.70 -2.99 -16.13
CA GLU A 36 -4.89 -2.20 -17.34
C GLU A 36 -5.22 -0.76 -16.95
N VAL A 37 -4.70 0.19 -17.73
CA VAL A 37 -5.02 1.62 -17.52
C VAL A 37 -6.52 1.83 -17.68
N GLY A 38 -7.11 2.60 -16.77
CA GLY A 38 -8.55 2.86 -16.73
C GLY A 38 -9.39 1.73 -16.13
N LYS A 39 -8.77 0.68 -15.58
CA LYS A 39 -9.47 -0.40 -14.85
C LYS A 39 -9.19 -0.33 -13.35
N SER A 40 -10.14 -0.85 -12.57
CA SER A 40 -10.00 -0.99 -11.12
C SER A 40 -8.82 -1.90 -10.78
N ILE A 41 -8.09 -1.55 -9.72
CA ILE A 41 -7.04 -2.39 -9.14
C ILE A 41 -7.59 -3.42 -8.15
N PHE A 42 -8.82 -3.24 -7.70
CA PHE A 42 -9.47 -4.07 -6.69
C PHE A 42 -10.07 -5.33 -7.30
N SER A 43 -10.09 -6.41 -6.51
CA SER A 43 -10.71 -7.69 -6.84
C SER A 43 -12.22 -7.71 -6.56
N VAL A 44 -12.70 -6.74 -5.78
CA VAL A 44 -14.11 -6.57 -5.37
C VAL A 44 -14.54 -5.12 -5.55
N GLU A 45 -15.84 -4.86 -5.51
CA GLU A 45 -16.38 -3.49 -5.60
C GLU A 45 -15.92 -2.66 -4.40
N PRO A 46 -15.27 -1.50 -4.61
CA PRO A 46 -14.76 -0.68 -3.52
C PRO A 46 -15.88 0.01 -2.76
N ARG A 47 -15.82 -0.04 -1.42
CA ARG A 47 -16.73 0.65 -0.50
C ARG A 47 -15.99 1.51 0.53
N GLY A 48 -14.66 1.41 0.57
CA GLY A 48 -13.80 2.19 1.45
C GLY A 48 -13.43 3.57 0.90
N ASP A 49 -12.39 4.17 1.48
CA ASP A 49 -11.87 5.46 1.06
C ASP A 49 -11.25 5.39 -0.35
N PRO A 50 -11.30 6.48 -1.14
CA PRO A 50 -10.66 6.53 -2.45
C PRO A 50 -9.14 6.29 -2.36
N PHE A 51 -8.69 5.17 -2.93
CA PHE A 51 -7.26 4.86 -2.94
C PHE A 51 -6.52 5.65 -4.04
N VAL A 52 -5.63 6.55 -3.64
CA VAL A 52 -4.78 7.33 -4.54
C VAL A 52 -3.32 7.10 -4.18
N MET A 53 -2.53 6.65 -5.16
CA MET A 53 -1.11 6.32 -4.98
C MET A 53 -0.26 6.95 -6.08
N SER A 54 0.85 7.57 -5.68
CA SER A 54 1.86 8.13 -6.58
C SER A 54 3.23 7.52 -6.32
N SER A 55 4.02 7.42 -7.38
CA SER A 55 5.47 7.23 -7.31
C SER A 55 6.12 8.61 -7.24
N ASN A 56 6.76 8.95 -6.12
CA ASN A 56 7.36 10.28 -5.95
C ASN A 56 8.89 10.18 -5.80
N SER A 57 9.61 10.46 -6.88
CA SER A 57 11.09 10.46 -6.87
C SER A 57 11.69 11.76 -6.31
N LEU A 58 10.86 12.77 -6.04
CA LEU A 58 11.27 14.09 -5.57
C LEU A 58 10.81 14.38 -4.14
N LEU A 59 10.42 13.35 -3.38
CA LEU A 59 9.97 13.49 -2.01
C LEU A 59 11.16 13.92 -1.12
N PRO A 60 11.09 15.05 -0.40
CA PRO A 60 12.16 15.47 0.48
C PRO A 60 12.51 14.39 1.52
N PHE A 61 13.80 14.11 1.69
CA PHE A 61 14.33 13.07 2.60
C PHE A 61 13.92 11.63 2.27
N GLY A 62 13.18 11.41 1.17
CA GLY A 62 12.77 10.08 0.72
C GLY A 62 13.97 9.18 0.43
N THR A 63 13.97 7.95 0.95
CA THR A 63 15.10 7.03 0.77
C THR A 63 15.21 6.50 -0.66
N ARG A 64 14.17 6.68 -1.48
CA ARG A 64 14.15 6.36 -2.92
C ARG A 64 14.05 7.62 -3.79
N SER A 65 14.37 8.79 -3.24
CA SER A 65 14.40 10.04 -4.01
C SER A 65 15.67 10.18 -4.84
N ALA A 66 15.51 10.60 -6.08
CA ALA A 66 16.59 10.88 -7.01
C ALA A 66 16.15 11.91 -8.06
N ILE A 67 17.07 12.81 -8.42
CA ILE A 67 16.82 13.83 -9.47
C ILE A 67 16.83 13.23 -10.88
N PHE A 68 17.42 12.05 -11.07
CA PHE A 68 17.32 11.23 -12.26
C PHE A 68 17.51 9.75 -11.91
N ASP A 69 17.01 8.84 -12.76
CA ASP A 69 17.18 7.40 -12.58
C ASP A 69 18.39 6.82 -13.34
N SER A 70 18.57 5.50 -13.32
CA SER A 70 19.71 4.83 -13.97
C SER A 70 19.77 5.01 -15.49
N ASP A 71 18.65 5.35 -16.13
CA ASP A 71 18.57 5.60 -17.57
C ASP A 71 18.73 7.11 -17.89
N GLY A 72 18.93 7.95 -16.88
CA GLY A 72 19.01 9.42 -17.02
C GLY A 72 17.66 10.11 -17.12
N LEU A 73 16.55 9.42 -16.84
CA LEU A 73 15.22 10.03 -16.84
C LEU A 73 15.05 10.93 -15.63
N ALA A 74 14.62 12.17 -15.85
CA ALA A 74 14.40 13.14 -14.77
C ALA A 74 13.38 12.64 -13.75
N GLY A 75 13.77 12.73 -12.47
CA GLY A 75 12.96 12.39 -11.31
C GLY A 75 11.67 13.20 -11.31
N ARG A 76 10.56 12.54 -10.96
CA ARG A 76 9.24 13.15 -10.99
C ARG A 76 8.29 12.48 -10.00
N ARG A 77 7.16 13.14 -9.78
CA ARG A 77 5.98 12.56 -9.14
C ARG A 77 5.01 12.08 -10.23
N THR A 78 4.75 10.78 -10.26
CA THR A 78 3.87 10.12 -11.23
C THR A 78 2.65 9.56 -10.52
N LEU A 79 1.44 9.97 -10.95
CA LEU A 79 0.20 9.41 -10.45
C LEU A 79 0.00 7.99 -11.01
N ILE A 80 0.04 7.00 -10.14
CA ILE A 80 -0.05 5.59 -10.53
C ILE A 80 -1.50 5.11 -10.41
N ILE A 81 -2.15 5.34 -9.27
CA ILE A 81 -3.53 4.94 -9.01
C ILE A 81 -4.34 6.17 -8.61
N LYS A 82 -5.51 6.34 -9.23
CA LYS A 82 -6.45 7.41 -8.92
C LYS A 82 -7.80 6.79 -8.58
N ASN A 83 -8.25 6.95 -7.34
CA ASN A 83 -9.53 6.44 -6.84
C ASN A 83 -9.72 4.94 -7.14
N GLY A 84 -8.71 4.13 -6.85
CA GLY A 84 -8.73 2.68 -7.10
C GLY A 84 -8.58 2.27 -8.57
N VAL A 85 -8.42 3.21 -9.50
CA VAL A 85 -8.24 2.94 -10.93
C VAL A 85 -6.79 3.17 -11.34
N LEU A 86 -6.20 2.23 -12.08
CA LEU A 86 -4.84 2.40 -12.61
C LEU A 86 -4.83 3.56 -13.60
N SER A 87 -4.08 4.61 -13.26
CA SER A 87 -3.91 5.81 -14.08
C SER A 87 -2.70 5.70 -15.02
N SER A 88 -1.60 5.11 -14.56
CA SER A 88 -0.41 4.89 -15.37
C SER A 88 0.45 3.76 -14.81
N PHE A 89 1.23 3.11 -15.67
CA PHE A 89 2.35 2.30 -15.23
C PHE A 89 3.57 3.20 -14.97
N TRP A 90 4.39 2.85 -13.97
CA TRP A 90 5.74 3.39 -13.90
C TRP A 90 6.67 2.58 -14.81
N ALA A 91 7.57 3.24 -15.53
CA ALA A 91 8.41 2.59 -16.53
C ALA A 91 9.74 3.33 -16.74
N THR A 92 10.82 2.58 -16.60
CA THR A 92 12.16 2.88 -17.13
C THR A 92 12.12 2.98 -18.66
N GLN A 93 13.14 3.59 -19.26
CA GLN A 93 13.18 3.88 -20.71
C GLN A 93 12.87 2.64 -21.56
N ARG A 94 13.55 1.52 -21.27
CA ARG A 94 13.41 0.26 -22.02
C ARG A 94 11.95 -0.23 -22.12
N TYR A 95 11.26 -0.31 -20.99
CA TYR A 95 9.88 -0.85 -20.95
C TYR A 95 8.85 0.15 -21.45
N ALA A 96 9.13 1.45 -21.33
CA ALA A 96 8.31 2.49 -21.94
C ALA A 96 8.30 2.35 -23.47
N GLU A 97 9.47 2.14 -24.08
CA GLU A 97 9.60 1.88 -25.53
C GLU A 97 8.88 0.59 -25.95
N TYR A 98 9.09 -0.52 -25.23
CA TYR A 98 8.47 -1.80 -25.59
C TYR A 98 6.93 -1.79 -25.54
N LEU A 99 6.36 -0.96 -24.67
CA LEU A 99 4.91 -0.83 -24.49
C LEU A 99 4.32 0.37 -25.23
N ALA A 100 5.15 1.22 -25.86
CA ALA A 100 4.76 2.50 -26.43
C ALA A 100 3.99 3.41 -25.44
N ILE A 101 4.46 3.48 -24.19
CA ILE A 101 3.91 4.33 -23.12
C ILE A 101 4.93 5.40 -22.70
N PRO A 102 4.51 6.48 -22.00
CA PRO A 102 5.45 7.48 -21.50
C PRO A 102 6.48 6.90 -20.53
N ALA A 103 7.76 7.25 -20.73
CA ALA A 103 8.82 6.97 -19.77
C ALA A 103 8.65 7.86 -18.54
N THR A 104 8.52 7.23 -17.37
CA THR A 104 8.29 7.90 -16.08
C THR A 104 9.45 7.72 -15.11
N GLY A 105 10.39 6.83 -15.44
CA GLY A 105 11.55 6.48 -14.65
C GLY A 105 11.30 5.33 -13.70
N THR A 106 12.33 4.97 -12.95
CA THR A 106 12.25 4.01 -11.84
C THR A 106 11.24 4.48 -10.79
N PHE A 107 10.51 3.55 -10.15
CA PHE A 107 9.62 3.88 -9.04
C PHE A 107 10.40 4.62 -7.94
N GLY A 108 9.84 5.71 -7.41
CA GLY A 108 10.42 6.49 -6.32
C GLY A 108 9.92 6.02 -4.96
N ASN A 109 9.52 6.98 -4.12
CA ASN A 109 8.86 6.72 -2.84
C ASN A 109 7.35 6.50 -3.07
N MET A 110 6.73 5.64 -2.26
CA MET A 110 5.29 5.43 -2.27
C MET A 110 4.61 6.57 -1.53
N GLU A 111 3.79 7.33 -2.25
CA GLU A 111 2.98 8.41 -1.70
C GLU A 111 1.50 8.07 -1.82
N ILE A 112 0.82 7.88 -0.68
CA ILE A 112 -0.62 7.57 -0.61
C ILE A 112 -1.37 8.78 -0.06
N ALA A 113 -2.49 9.14 -0.68
CA ALA A 113 -3.32 10.23 -0.17
C ALA A 113 -3.91 9.89 1.20
N ALA A 114 -4.03 10.90 2.06
CA ALA A 114 -4.70 10.79 3.35
C ALA A 114 -6.19 10.43 3.18
N GLY A 115 -6.75 9.79 4.20
CA GLY A 115 -8.20 9.63 4.34
C GLY A 115 -8.86 10.90 4.84
N SER A 116 -10.10 10.74 5.33
CA SER A 116 -10.91 11.85 5.87
C SER A 116 -11.29 11.68 7.34
N SER A 117 -10.94 10.55 7.95
CA SER A 117 -11.28 10.24 9.33
C SER A 117 -10.07 10.47 10.24
N PRO A 118 -10.23 11.13 11.40
CA PRO A 118 -9.20 11.17 12.43
C PRO A 118 -8.77 9.76 12.84
N PHE A 119 -7.47 9.54 13.06
CA PHE A 119 -6.90 8.23 13.37
C PHE A 119 -7.61 7.55 14.55
N ASP A 120 -7.92 8.31 15.60
CA ASP A 120 -8.59 7.78 16.78
C ASP A 120 -10.06 7.39 16.52
N GLN A 121 -10.72 8.02 15.54
CA GLN A 121 -12.10 7.68 15.17
C GLN A 121 -12.20 6.39 14.34
N LEU A 122 -11.09 5.94 13.75
CA LEU A 122 -11.06 4.67 13.03
C LEU A 122 -11.21 3.44 13.95
N PHE A 123 -11.12 3.63 15.28
CA PHE A 123 -11.44 2.58 16.26
C PHE A 123 -12.93 2.54 16.61
N ASP A 124 -13.68 3.60 16.30
CA ASP A 124 -15.08 3.75 16.66
C ASP A 124 -16.01 3.04 15.67
N GLY A 125 -17.23 2.72 16.10
CA GLY A 125 -18.24 2.10 15.22
C GLY A 125 -17.98 0.65 14.84
N HIS A 126 -16.86 0.08 15.30
CA HIS A 126 -16.50 -1.31 15.13
C HIS A 126 -16.70 -2.09 16.43
N GLY A 127 -16.86 -3.41 16.34
CA GLY A 127 -16.90 -4.29 17.51
C GLY A 127 -15.53 -4.38 18.19
N THR A 128 -14.97 -5.58 18.27
CA THR A 128 -13.55 -5.73 18.66
C THR A 128 -12.67 -5.34 17.47
N VAL A 129 -11.73 -4.40 17.68
CA VAL A 129 -10.74 -4.00 16.67
C VAL A 129 -9.38 -4.54 17.08
N TYR A 130 -8.74 -5.31 16.21
CA TYR A 130 -7.33 -5.66 16.35
C TYR A 130 -6.46 -4.56 15.73
N HIS A 131 -5.70 -3.87 16.57
CA HIS A 131 -4.75 -2.83 16.18
C HIS A 131 -3.35 -3.42 16.11
N ILE A 132 -2.85 -3.67 14.90
CA ILE A 132 -1.51 -4.20 14.69
C ILE A 132 -0.53 -3.05 14.50
N VAL A 133 0.54 -3.05 15.30
CA VAL A 133 1.58 -2.01 15.29
C VAL A 133 2.95 -2.57 14.90
N ALA A 134 3.14 -3.89 14.91
CA ALA A 134 4.34 -4.52 14.38
C ALA A 134 4.11 -5.96 13.94
N PHE A 135 4.71 -6.34 12.81
CA PHE A 135 4.81 -7.73 12.37
C PHE A 135 6.17 -8.35 12.77
N SER A 136 6.19 -9.67 12.92
CA SER A 136 7.42 -10.46 13.02
C SER A 136 7.91 -10.83 11.63
N ALA A 137 6.95 -11.10 10.73
CA ALA A 137 7.15 -11.34 9.32
C ALA A 137 5.88 -10.88 8.58
N MET A 138 6.06 -10.09 7.54
CA MET A 138 5.02 -9.70 6.59
C MET A 138 5.59 -9.78 5.19
N SER A 139 4.99 -10.63 4.36
CA SER A 139 5.44 -10.83 2.97
C SER A 139 4.26 -11.14 2.05
N PRO A 140 3.54 -10.12 1.58
CA PRO A 140 2.58 -10.28 0.49
C PRO A 140 3.22 -10.90 -0.76
N ASP A 141 2.50 -11.81 -1.39
CA ASP A 141 2.84 -12.34 -2.71
C ASP A 141 2.76 -11.19 -3.73
N PRO A 142 3.87 -10.85 -4.41
CA PRO A 142 3.94 -9.70 -5.30
C PRO A 142 3.03 -9.83 -6.54
N ILE A 143 2.69 -11.06 -6.91
CA ILE A 143 1.91 -11.36 -8.10
C ILE A 143 0.43 -11.50 -7.75
N THR A 144 0.04 -12.22 -6.70
CA THR A 144 -1.39 -12.43 -6.35
C THR A 144 -1.93 -11.36 -5.39
N GLY A 145 -1.07 -10.80 -4.55
CA GLY A 145 -1.44 -9.92 -3.43
C GLY A 145 -1.87 -10.67 -2.17
N ASP A 146 -1.83 -12.00 -2.16
CA ASP A 146 -2.14 -12.78 -0.96
C ASP A 146 -1.05 -12.58 0.10
N PHE A 147 -1.43 -12.44 1.36
CA PHE A 147 -0.48 -12.21 2.43
C PHE A 147 -0.86 -12.96 3.70
N VAL A 148 0.17 -13.27 4.49
CA VAL A 148 0.07 -13.64 5.89
C VAL A 148 1.09 -12.79 6.64
N GLY A 149 0.63 -12.14 7.71
CA GLY A 149 1.45 -11.32 8.59
C GLY A 149 1.42 -11.86 10.01
N GLU A 150 2.56 -12.30 10.54
CA GLU A 150 2.67 -12.75 11.92
C GLU A 150 2.73 -11.57 12.88
N ILE A 151 1.87 -11.55 13.90
CA ILE A 151 1.74 -10.40 14.80
C ILE A 151 2.86 -10.45 15.85
N ARG A 152 3.78 -9.47 15.79
CA ARG A 152 4.78 -9.26 16.85
C ARG A 152 4.20 -8.50 18.02
N LEU A 153 3.40 -7.48 17.70
CA LEU A 153 2.72 -6.64 18.68
C LEU A 153 1.44 -6.07 18.08
N GLY A 154 0.35 -6.23 18.82
CA GLY A 154 -0.89 -5.52 18.56
C GLY A 154 -1.67 -5.28 19.85
N TYR A 155 -2.87 -4.74 19.69
CA TYR A 155 -3.82 -4.52 20.77
C TYR A 155 -5.20 -5.00 20.32
N GLU A 156 -5.84 -5.80 21.15
CA GLU A 156 -7.28 -5.97 21.09
C GLU A 156 -7.92 -4.73 21.72
N VAL A 157 -8.70 -4.01 20.91
CA VAL A 157 -9.39 -2.78 21.32
C VAL A 157 -10.88 -3.04 21.36
N GLN A 158 -11.48 -2.89 22.55
CA GLN A 158 -12.92 -3.04 22.73
C GLN A 158 -13.41 -2.02 23.77
N LYS A 159 -14.42 -1.21 23.41
CA LYS A 159 -15.02 -0.20 24.30
C LYS A 159 -13.98 0.70 25.00
N GLY A 160 -12.95 1.13 24.27
CA GLY A 160 -11.86 1.98 24.78
C GLY A 160 -10.81 1.25 25.62
N GLN A 161 -11.01 -0.03 25.97
CA GLN A 161 -9.97 -0.84 26.62
C GLN A 161 -9.01 -1.39 25.56
N ARG A 162 -7.70 -1.37 25.86
CA ARG A 162 -6.65 -1.91 25.00
C ARG A 162 -5.90 -3.02 25.72
N ARG A 163 -6.04 -4.25 25.26
CA ARG A 163 -5.30 -5.41 25.77
C ARG A 163 -4.17 -5.75 24.79
N PRO A 164 -2.89 -5.75 25.22
CA PRO A 164 -1.80 -6.12 24.32
C PRO A 164 -1.95 -7.58 23.89
N ILE A 165 -1.72 -7.83 22.60
CA ILE A 165 -1.69 -9.15 22.00
C ILE A 165 -0.34 -9.37 21.30
N ARG A 166 0.09 -10.62 21.28
CA ARG A 166 1.31 -11.09 20.59
C ARG A 166 1.03 -12.50 20.09
N GLY A 167 1.69 -12.89 19.01
CA GLY A 167 1.38 -14.15 18.35
C GLY A 167 0.08 -14.07 17.55
N GLY A 168 -0.21 -15.13 16.83
CA GLY A 168 -1.25 -15.12 15.80
C GLY A 168 -0.80 -14.42 14.52
N SER A 169 -1.74 -14.28 13.59
CA SER A 169 -1.51 -13.75 12.26
C SER A 169 -2.73 -13.02 11.73
N ILE A 170 -2.48 -12.10 10.80
CA ILE A 170 -3.49 -11.58 9.89
C ILE A 170 -3.26 -12.19 8.51
N SER A 171 -4.34 -12.43 7.76
CA SER A 171 -4.23 -12.90 6.38
C SER A 171 -5.35 -12.36 5.50
N GLY A 172 -5.09 -12.35 4.20
CA GLY A 172 -6.05 -11.89 3.20
C GLY A 172 -5.39 -11.64 1.86
N ASN A 173 -6.11 -10.97 0.96
CA ASN A 173 -5.58 -10.48 -0.30
C ASN A 173 -5.56 -8.95 -0.27
N LEU A 174 -4.41 -8.34 -0.57
CA LEU A 174 -4.19 -6.89 -0.48
C LEU A 174 -5.22 -6.09 -1.28
N PHE A 175 -5.56 -6.54 -2.48
CA PHE A 175 -6.50 -5.85 -3.36
C PHE A 175 -7.96 -6.05 -2.95
N THR A 176 -8.26 -7.10 -2.20
CA THR A 176 -9.56 -7.28 -1.56
C THR A 176 -9.70 -6.39 -0.34
N VAL A 177 -8.71 -6.41 0.56
CA VAL A 177 -8.80 -5.69 1.83
C VAL A 177 -8.74 -4.17 1.65
N LEU A 178 -7.97 -3.68 0.67
CA LEU A 178 -7.91 -2.25 0.36
C LEU A 178 -9.22 -1.69 -0.22
N ALA A 179 -10.04 -2.52 -0.85
CA ALA A 179 -11.30 -2.08 -1.47
C ALA A 179 -12.31 -1.56 -0.44
N ASP A 180 -12.24 -2.06 0.80
CA ASP A 180 -13.12 -1.69 1.91
C ASP A 180 -12.40 -0.89 3.00
N ALA A 181 -11.13 -0.56 2.80
CA ALA A 181 -10.31 0.07 3.83
C ALA A 181 -10.66 1.56 4.02
N GLN A 182 -10.58 2.03 5.26
CA GLN A 182 -10.70 3.45 5.61
C GLN A 182 -9.38 3.94 6.17
N PHE A 183 -8.98 5.16 5.81
CA PHE A 183 -7.65 5.68 6.09
C PHE A 183 -7.73 6.83 7.08
N SER A 184 -6.64 7.04 7.82
CA SER A 184 -6.50 8.21 8.68
C SER A 184 -6.23 9.48 7.87
N GLU A 185 -6.70 10.62 8.34
CA GLU A 185 -6.32 11.93 7.81
C GLU A 185 -4.87 12.30 8.18
N GLU A 186 -4.40 11.83 9.34
CA GLU A 186 -3.02 11.99 9.77
C GLU A 186 -2.11 11.18 8.86
N THR A 187 -0.96 11.76 8.52
CA THR A 187 0.05 11.11 7.68
C THR A 187 1.36 10.93 8.42
N VAL A 188 2.13 9.93 8.00
CA VAL A 188 3.48 9.65 8.51
C VAL A 188 4.45 9.53 7.35
N PHE A 189 5.70 9.93 7.60
CA PHE A 189 6.82 9.75 6.69
C PHE A 189 7.78 8.72 7.29
N LEU A 190 7.98 7.61 6.57
CA LEU A 190 8.75 6.45 7.00
C LEU A 190 9.77 6.05 5.92
N GLY A 191 10.62 6.99 5.51
CA GLY A 191 11.70 6.72 4.56
C GLY A 191 11.24 6.68 3.10
N ASP A 192 10.67 5.57 2.63
CA ASP A 192 10.12 5.42 1.28
C ASP A 192 8.58 5.38 1.24
N TYR A 193 7.95 5.61 2.38
CA TYR A 193 6.51 5.77 2.53
C TYR A 193 6.14 7.17 3.01
N LEU A 194 5.22 7.82 2.32
CA LEU A 194 4.44 8.95 2.83
C LEU A 194 2.96 8.63 2.62
N GLY A 195 2.18 8.60 3.69
CA GLY A 195 0.75 8.32 3.56
C GLY A 195 0.03 8.26 4.90
N PRO A 196 -1.21 7.77 4.92
CA PRO A 196 -2.00 7.63 6.13
C PRO A 196 -1.21 6.95 7.26
N ARG A 197 -1.33 7.49 8.47
CA ARG A 197 -0.82 6.89 9.69
C ARG A 197 -1.41 5.50 9.93
N GLY A 198 -2.69 5.30 9.64
CA GLY A 198 -3.37 4.04 9.85
C GLY A 198 -4.42 3.73 8.79
N MET A 199 -4.67 2.44 8.62
CA MET A 199 -5.79 1.94 7.84
C MET A 199 -6.55 0.88 8.62
N ILE A 200 -7.88 0.99 8.66
CA ILE A 200 -8.74 -0.08 9.15
C ILE A 200 -9.23 -0.92 7.96
N PHE A 201 -9.11 -2.23 8.10
CA PHE A 201 -9.48 -3.23 7.10
C PHE A 201 -10.64 -4.06 7.65
N PRO A 202 -11.89 -3.82 7.22
CA PRO A 202 -13.06 -4.55 7.73
C PRO A 202 -13.06 -6.03 7.37
N GLN A 203 -12.43 -6.41 6.25
CA GLN A 203 -12.45 -7.75 5.67
C GLN A 203 -11.08 -8.44 5.78
N ILE A 204 -10.49 -8.48 6.97
CA ILE A 204 -9.21 -9.18 7.20
C ILE A 204 -9.41 -10.36 8.14
N THR A 205 -8.80 -11.49 7.83
CA THR A 205 -8.83 -12.66 8.71
C THR A 205 -7.78 -12.49 9.80
N VAL A 206 -8.18 -12.74 11.05
CA VAL A 206 -7.27 -12.79 12.20
C VAL A 206 -7.33 -14.20 12.76
N ALA A 207 -6.17 -14.83 12.94
CA ALA A 207 -6.05 -16.19 13.45
C ALA A 207 -5.00 -16.26 14.57
N GLY A 208 -5.31 -16.96 15.66
CA GLY A 208 -4.44 -17.10 16.83
C GLY A 208 -5.22 -16.90 18.14
N GLU A 209 -4.72 -17.50 19.22
CA GLU A 209 -5.23 -17.33 20.60
C GLU A 209 -4.38 -16.33 21.39
#